data_AF-A0AAW1FA54-F1
#
_entry.id   AF-A0AAW1FA54-F1
#
_cell.length_a   1.000
_cell.length_b   1.000
_cell.length_c   1.000
_cell.angle_alpha   90.00
_cell.angle_beta   90.00
_cell.angle_gamma   90.00
#
_symmetry.space_group_name_H-M   'P 1'
#
loop_
_entity.id
_entity.type
_entity.pdbx_description
1 polymer ?
#
loop_
_entity_poly.entity_id
_entity_poly.type
_entity_poly.pdbx_seq_one_letter_code
_entity_poly.pdbx_strand_id
1 'polypeptide(L)'
;MTEYKLEVTTGDGQEAGTWDHIFITLFGTEGKSERTELNNFGIDFATGTTGNYTISTNLSLGKLLLVKVEKDPALILSEDEWYFSKIVVTTPEGEAILFPCYRWISRGELVELRGGRALKAFEEDHPMLIDHRKQEMILRKSFYKWKVLAEGLSHINQFNYTSELPAEVSFSKSKSNEVHGVQMTAGIELKLKGLLGSQEHWESIEDMKNMFRWKKTTMSEYASEHWKEDDFYGFQFLNAVNPNMIKRCSELPPNFPVTEEMAKPFLEEGSSLQEELKKGNIFLYDQKRMDGIRPRVYNGEPLHVTLFGLREPRKQTDAHCNTVASTTF
;
A
#
# COMPACT_ATOMS: atom_id res chain seq x y z
N MET A 1 -42.86 -15.72 -19.77
CA MET A 1 -41.77 -15.91 -18.79
C MET A 1 -40.54 -15.26 -19.40
N THR A 2 -39.92 -14.37 -18.65
CA THR A 2 -38.83 -13.51 -19.10
C THR A 2 -37.56 -13.94 -18.36
N GLU A 3 -36.53 -14.35 -19.10
CA GLU A 3 -35.33 -14.97 -18.56
C GLU A 3 -34.14 -14.01 -18.53
N TYR A 4 -33.47 -13.94 -17.39
CA TYR A 4 -32.23 -13.20 -17.19
C TYR A 4 -31.11 -14.21 -16.94
N LYS A 5 -30.03 -14.13 -17.71
CA LYS A 5 -28.86 -15.01 -17.55
C LYS A 5 -27.81 -14.32 -16.69
N LEU A 6 -27.31 -15.00 -15.69
CA LEU A 6 -26.37 -14.49 -14.70
C LEU A 6 -25.04 -15.22 -14.86
N GLU A 7 -23.95 -14.48 -14.96
CA GLU A 7 -22.59 -15.00 -14.85
C GLU A 7 -21.98 -14.46 -13.55
N VAL A 8 -21.83 -15.32 -12.54
CA VAL A 8 -21.36 -14.94 -11.20
C VAL A 8 -19.91 -15.38 -11.05
N THR A 9 -19.00 -14.43 -10.80
CA THR A 9 -17.57 -14.71 -10.66
C THR A 9 -17.13 -14.64 -9.19
N THR A 10 -16.61 -15.75 -8.67
CA THR A 10 -15.88 -15.82 -7.39
C THR A 10 -14.41 -15.44 -7.62
N GLY A 11 -13.81 -14.72 -6.68
CA GLY A 11 -12.37 -14.36 -6.77
C GLY A 11 -11.45 -15.56 -6.70
N ASP A 12 -10.22 -15.38 -7.17
CA ASP A 12 -9.15 -16.38 -7.21
C ASP A 12 -8.22 -16.34 -5.98
N GLY A 13 -8.54 -15.48 -5.00
CA GLY A 13 -7.83 -15.40 -3.73
C GLY A 13 -7.90 -16.70 -2.93
N GLN A 14 -6.90 -16.91 -2.07
CA GLN A 14 -6.89 -18.02 -1.12
C GLN A 14 -8.19 -18.00 -0.30
N GLU A 15 -8.90 -19.14 -0.25
CA GLU A 15 -10.15 -19.31 0.50
C GLU A 15 -11.29 -18.37 0.06
N ALA A 16 -11.28 -17.90 -1.19
CA ALA A 16 -12.32 -17.01 -1.73
C ALA A 16 -13.69 -17.66 -1.99
N GLY A 17 -13.77 -18.98 -2.12
CA GLY A 17 -15.01 -19.70 -2.40
C GLY A 17 -15.88 -19.93 -1.18
N THR A 18 -17.12 -20.36 -1.41
CA THR A 18 -18.08 -20.62 -0.32
C THR A 18 -18.95 -21.84 -0.59
N TRP A 19 -19.45 -22.43 0.49
CA TRP A 19 -20.44 -23.51 0.47
C TRP A 19 -21.84 -23.05 0.91
N ASP A 20 -21.96 -21.78 1.29
CA ASP A 20 -23.22 -21.17 1.72
C ASP A 20 -24.19 -20.93 0.56
N HIS A 21 -25.46 -20.73 0.91
CA HIS A 21 -26.51 -20.48 -0.07
C HIS A 21 -26.46 -19.02 -0.55
N ILE A 22 -26.34 -18.82 -1.86
CA ILE A 22 -26.34 -17.49 -2.46
C ILE A 22 -27.69 -17.21 -3.10
N PHE A 23 -28.31 -16.11 -2.68
CA PHE A 23 -29.58 -15.66 -3.22
C PHE A 23 -29.41 -14.34 -3.97
N ILE A 24 -30.11 -14.21 -5.10
CA ILE A 24 -30.14 -13.00 -5.90
C ILE A 24 -31.57 -12.46 -6.00
N THR A 25 -31.68 -11.14 -5.96
CA THR A 25 -32.88 -10.38 -6.36
C THR A 25 -32.48 -9.29 -7.35
N LEU A 26 -33.11 -9.29 -8.52
CA LEU A 26 -32.90 -8.26 -9.55
C LEU A 26 -33.91 -7.13 -9.35
N PHE A 27 -33.46 -5.88 -9.43
CA PHE A 27 -34.32 -4.68 -9.37
C PHE A 27 -34.22 -3.94 -10.69
N GLY A 28 -35.35 -3.69 -11.33
CA GLY A 28 -35.45 -2.87 -12.53
C GLY A 28 -36.49 -1.76 -12.40
N THR A 29 -36.67 -0.98 -13.45
CA THR A 29 -37.60 0.16 -13.49
C THR A 29 -39.07 -0.25 -13.38
N GLU A 30 -39.41 -1.48 -13.78
CA GLU A 30 -40.80 -1.96 -13.83
C GLU A 30 -41.14 -2.96 -12.71
N GLY A 31 -40.17 -3.31 -11.88
CA GLY A 31 -40.40 -4.23 -10.76
C GLY A 31 -39.12 -4.87 -10.24
N LYS A 32 -39.29 -5.93 -9.45
CA LYS A 32 -38.20 -6.76 -8.94
C LYS A 32 -38.49 -8.23 -9.19
N SER A 33 -37.44 -9.04 -9.29
CA SER A 33 -37.59 -10.50 -9.29
C SER A 33 -37.98 -11.01 -7.90
N GLU A 34 -38.40 -12.27 -7.85
CA GLU A 34 -38.42 -13.02 -6.59
C GLU A 34 -36.98 -13.29 -6.12
N ARG A 35 -36.85 -13.55 -4.82
CA ARG A 35 -35.59 -14.00 -4.22
C ARG A 35 -35.30 -15.42 -4.72
N THR A 36 -34.25 -15.57 -5.52
CA THR A 36 -33.92 -16.84 -6.19
C THR A 36 -32.59 -17.37 -5.67
N GLU A 37 -32.58 -18.62 -5.21
CA GLU A 37 -31.35 -19.34 -4.88
C GLU A 37 -30.59 -19.67 -6.16
N LEU A 38 -29.30 -19.36 -6.19
CA LEU A 38 -28.42 -19.77 -7.26
C LEU A 38 -27.87 -21.16 -6.93
N ASN A 39 -28.32 -22.16 -7.69
CA ASN A 39 -27.94 -23.54 -7.46
C ASN A 39 -27.91 -24.31 -8.78
N ASN A 40 -26.74 -24.84 -9.12
CA ASN A 40 -26.51 -25.72 -10.25
C ASN A 40 -26.11 -27.12 -9.77
N PHE A 41 -26.19 -28.10 -10.67
CA PHE A 41 -25.62 -29.41 -10.38
C PHE A 41 -24.09 -29.35 -10.30
N GLY A 42 -23.52 -29.59 -9.13
CA GLY A 42 -22.08 -29.62 -8.90
C GLY A 42 -21.66 -28.75 -7.72
N ILE A 43 -20.45 -28.20 -7.80
CA ILE A 43 -19.91 -27.26 -6.81
C ILE A 43 -20.05 -25.86 -7.39
N ASP A 44 -20.94 -25.06 -6.78
CA ASP A 44 -21.06 -23.64 -7.08
C ASP A 44 -20.05 -22.80 -6.28
N PHE A 45 -19.79 -21.58 -6.75
CA PHE A 45 -19.00 -20.55 -6.06
C PHE A 45 -17.58 -20.96 -5.59
N ALA A 46 -16.97 -21.98 -6.19
CA ALA A 46 -15.59 -22.35 -5.91
C ALA A 46 -14.61 -21.20 -6.26
N THR A 47 -13.50 -21.12 -5.53
CA THR A 47 -12.43 -20.14 -5.76
C THR A 47 -12.02 -20.08 -7.23
N GLY A 48 -11.99 -18.88 -7.80
CA GLY A 48 -11.55 -18.61 -9.17
C GLY A 48 -12.52 -19.06 -10.26
N THR A 49 -13.74 -19.48 -9.91
CA THR A 49 -14.72 -19.97 -10.89
C THR A 49 -15.74 -18.91 -11.28
N THR A 50 -16.35 -19.10 -12.45
CA THR A 50 -17.54 -18.35 -12.89
C THR A 50 -18.67 -19.33 -13.15
N GLY A 51 -19.78 -19.17 -12.42
CA GLY A 51 -20.99 -19.97 -12.56
C GLY A 51 -22.02 -19.26 -13.43
N ASN A 52 -22.78 -20.04 -14.21
CA ASN A 52 -23.88 -19.54 -15.04
C ASN A 52 -25.22 -19.94 -14.42
N TYR A 53 -26.14 -18.99 -14.30
CA TYR A 53 -27.47 -19.21 -13.70
C TYR A 53 -28.55 -18.50 -14.51
N THR A 54 -29.81 -18.87 -14.29
CA THR A 54 -30.96 -18.22 -14.94
C THR A 54 -31.99 -17.83 -13.88
N ILE A 55 -32.44 -16.57 -13.93
CA ILE A 55 -33.58 -16.09 -13.14
C ILE A 55 -34.74 -15.86 -14.08
N SER A 56 -35.88 -16.48 -13.77
CA SER A 56 -37.10 -16.40 -14.55
C SER A 56 -38.12 -15.53 -13.83
N THR A 57 -38.73 -14.61 -14.57
CA THR A 57 -39.73 -13.67 -14.07
C THR A 57 -41.03 -13.75 -14.88
N ASN A 58 -42.15 -13.36 -14.27
CA ASN A 58 -43.45 -13.37 -14.95
C ASN A 58 -43.58 -12.21 -15.97
N LEU A 59 -42.98 -11.06 -15.66
CA LEU A 59 -43.00 -9.83 -16.45
C LEU A 59 -41.57 -9.31 -16.62
N SER A 60 -41.33 -8.49 -17.65
CA SER A 60 -40.05 -7.78 -17.77
C SER A 60 -39.83 -6.87 -16.56
N LEU A 61 -38.57 -6.76 -16.13
CA LEU A 61 -38.15 -5.85 -15.07
C LEU A 61 -37.84 -4.44 -15.63
N GLY A 62 -37.93 -4.25 -16.95
CA GLY A 62 -37.47 -3.04 -17.62
C GLY A 62 -35.95 -2.88 -17.53
N LYS A 63 -35.46 -1.64 -17.41
CA LYS A 63 -34.03 -1.37 -17.26
C LYS A 63 -33.56 -1.82 -15.88
N LEU A 64 -32.56 -2.70 -15.82
CA LEU A 64 -31.97 -3.12 -14.55
C LEU A 64 -31.25 -1.96 -13.86
N LEU A 65 -31.43 -1.87 -12.54
CA LEU A 65 -30.95 -0.79 -11.69
C LEU A 65 -29.99 -1.32 -10.63
N LEU A 66 -30.42 -2.31 -9.84
CA LEU A 66 -29.65 -2.91 -8.76
C LEU A 66 -29.72 -4.44 -8.82
N VAL A 67 -28.67 -5.08 -8.30
CA VAL A 67 -28.67 -6.51 -7.99
C VAL A 67 -28.41 -6.65 -6.50
N LYS A 68 -29.37 -7.25 -5.77
CA LYS A 68 -29.17 -7.61 -4.37
C LYS A 68 -28.66 -9.04 -4.30
N VAL A 69 -27.60 -9.24 -3.53
CA VAL A 69 -26.95 -10.52 -3.27
C VAL A 69 -26.99 -10.79 -1.78
N GLU A 70 -27.46 -11.95 -1.37
CA GLU A 70 -27.56 -12.37 0.03
C GLU A 70 -26.84 -13.70 0.21
N LYS A 71 -26.01 -13.81 1.26
CA LYS A 71 -25.31 -15.04 1.61
C LYS A 71 -25.91 -15.61 2.90
N ASP A 72 -26.62 -16.71 2.78
CA ASP A 72 -27.24 -17.40 3.91
C ASP A 72 -26.42 -18.64 4.31
N PRO A 73 -26.34 -18.96 5.61
CA PRO A 73 -25.62 -20.14 6.10
C PRO A 73 -26.12 -21.44 5.49
N ALA A 74 -25.22 -22.24 4.94
CA ALA A 74 -25.42 -23.67 4.72
C ALA A 74 -24.84 -24.45 5.90
N LEU A 75 -25.69 -25.25 6.58
CA LEU A 75 -25.29 -26.23 7.60
C LEU A 75 -24.57 -25.63 8.85
N ILE A 76 -24.16 -26.52 9.78
CA ILE A 76 -23.36 -26.21 10.99
C ILE A 76 -21.85 -26.17 10.64
N LEU A 77 -21.51 -25.63 9.47
CA LEU A 77 -20.10 -25.43 9.09
C LEU A 77 -19.56 -24.16 9.77
N SER A 78 -18.25 -24.14 9.99
CA SER A 78 -17.53 -22.93 10.41
C SER A 78 -17.80 -21.79 9.43
N GLU A 79 -17.86 -20.57 9.93
CA GLU A 79 -18.05 -19.37 9.12
C GLU A 79 -17.04 -19.31 7.97
N ASP A 80 -17.54 -19.19 6.73
CA ASP A 80 -16.76 -18.94 5.53
C ASP A 80 -17.16 -17.57 4.95
N GLU A 81 -16.16 -16.75 4.59
CA GLU A 81 -16.39 -15.53 3.83
C GLU A 81 -16.33 -15.86 2.34
N TRP A 82 -17.14 -15.17 1.53
CA TRP A 82 -17.11 -15.36 0.07
C TRP A 82 -16.55 -14.11 -0.60
N TYR A 83 -15.46 -14.24 -1.36
CA TYR A 83 -14.98 -13.14 -2.18
C TYR A 83 -15.75 -13.09 -3.50
N PHE A 84 -16.73 -12.19 -3.54
CA PHE A 84 -17.56 -11.98 -4.70
C PHE A 84 -16.94 -10.91 -5.60
N SER A 85 -16.50 -11.30 -6.80
CA SER A 85 -15.84 -10.36 -7.72
C SER A 85 -16.84 -9.50 -8.47
N LYS A 86 -17.76 -10.13 -9.20
CA LYS A 86 -18.72 -9.45 -10.08
C LYS A 86 -19.84 -10.39 -10.50
N ILE A 87 -20.94 -9.81 -10.93
CA ILE A 87 -21.99 -10.51 -11.67
C ILE A 87 -22.28 -9.79 -12.99
N VAL A 88 -22.41 -10.54 -14.07
CA VAL A 88 -22.91 -10.03 -15.36
C VAL A 88 -24.33 -10.55 -15.53
N VAL A 89 -25.28 -9.66 -15.76
CA VAL A 89 -26.67 -10.01 -16.03
C VAL A 89 -26.98 -9.71 -17.49
N THR A 90 -27.25 -10.74 -18.27
CA THR A 90 -27.75 -10.62 -19.65
C THR A 90 -29.27 -10.57 -19.62
N THR A 91 -29.82 -9.45 -20.06
CA THR A 91 -31.26 -9.20 -20.19
C THR A 91 -31.88 -10.04 -21.32
N PRO A 92 -33.21 -10.23 -21.32
CA PRO A 92 -33.94 -10.87 -22.41
C PRO A 92 -33.70 -10.22 -23.78
N GLU A 93 -33.45 -8.91 -23.79
CA GLU A 93 -33.14 -8.12 -24.98
C GLU A 93 -31.70 -8.33 -25.48
N GLY A 94 -30.88 -9.09 -24.74
CA GLY A 94 -29.50 -9.42 -25.08
C GLY A 94 -28.46 -8.40 -24.58
N GLU A 95 -28.88 -7.37 -23.83
CA GLU A 95 -27.95 -6.44 -23.18
C GLU A 95 -27.28 -7.11 -21.97
N ALA A 96 -25.95 -7.18 -21.97
CA ALA A 96 -25.16 -7.67 -20.85
C ALA A 96 -24.71 -6.51 -19.95
N ILE A 97 -25.14 -6.51 -18.69
CA ILE A 97 -24.86 -5.46 -17.72
C ILE A 97 -23.96 -6.01 -16.63
N LEU A 98 -22.79 -5.41 -16.47
CA LEU A 98 -21.83 -5.74 -15.42
C LEU A 98 -22.21 -5.05 -14.10
N PHE A 99 -22.21 -5.79 -12.99
CA PHE A 99 -22.35 -5.29 -11.63
C PHE A 99 -21.09 -5.70 -10.83
N PRO A 100 -20.13 -4.77 -10.65
CA PRO A 100 -18.89 -5.06 -9.92
C PRO A 100 -19.14 -5.08 -8.39
N CYS A 101 -18.46 -5.98 -7.68
CA CYS A 101 -18.55 -6.11 -6.22
C CYS A 101 -17.16 -5.99 -5.58
N TYR A 102 -16.24 -6.89 -5.92
CA TYR A 102 -14.84 -6.95 -5.47
C TYR A 102 -14.67 -6.81 -3.96
N ARG A 103 -15.47 -7.55 -3.19
CA ARG A 103 -15.38 -7.58 -1.73
C ARG A 103 -15.73 -8.95 -1.17
N TRP A 104 -15.30 -9.17 0.06
CA TRP A 104 -15.75 -10.28 0.87
C TRP A 104 -17.19 -10.03 1.35
N ILE A 105 -18.00 -11.09 1.35
CA ILE A 105 -19.35 -11.10 1.87
C ILE A 105 -19.38 -12.11 3.02
N SER A 106 -19.69 -11.61 4.21
CA SER A 106 -19.80 -12.45 5.40
C SER A 106 -21.15 -13.18 5.42
N ARG A 107 -21.24 -14.22 6.24
CA ARG A 107 -22.48 -14.97 6.42
C ARG A 107 -23.57 -14.08 7.02
N GLY A 108 -24.76 -14.10 6.42
CA GLY A 108 -25.88 -13.24 6.77
C GLY A 108 -25.77 -11.80 6.25
N GLU A 109 -24.70 -11.46 5.53
CA GLU A 109 -24.57 -10.17 4.88
C GLU A 109 -25.38 -10.12 3.57
N LEU A 110 -25.90 -8.94 3.27
CA LEU A 110 -26.48 -8.61 1.98
C LEU A 110 -25.72 -7.44 1.35
N VAL A 111 -25.60 -7.46 0.03
CA VAL A 111 -24.97 -6.40 -0.75
C VAL A 111 -25.86 -6.02 -1.93
N GLU A 112 -26.08 -4.72 -2.11
CA GLU A 112 -26.79 -4.17 -3.26
C GLU A 112 -25.79 -3.52 -4.22
N LEU A 113 -25.72 -4.06 -5.44
CA LEU A 113 -24.77 -3.67 -6.47
C LEU A 113 -25.43 -2.79 -7.53
N ARG A 114 -24.69 -1.77 -7.96
CA ARG A 114 -25.03 -0.91 -9.10
C ARG A 114 -24.35 -1.40 -10.37
N GLY A 115 -24.92 -1.04 -11.53
CA GLY A 115 -24.25 -1.27 -12.81
C GLY A 115 -22.87 -0.59 -12.86
N GLY A 116 -21.90 -1.23 -13.49
CA GLY A 116 -20.48 -0.85 -13.48
C GLY A 116 -20.12 0.40 -14.27
N ARG A 117 -21.10 1.08 -14.88
CA ARG A 117 -20.89 2.39 -15.51
C ARG A 117 -20.67 3.43 -14.41
N ALA A 118 -19.53 4.10 -14.44
CA ALA A 118 -19.25 5.20 -13.52
C ALA A 118 -20.22 6.35 -13.76
N LEU A 119 -20.86 6.83 -12.69
CA LEU A 119 -21.79 7.96 -12.71
C LEU A 119 -21.49 8.89 -11.53
N LYS A 120 -21.50 10.20 -11.79
CA LYS A 120 -21.45 11.24 -10.77
C LYS A 120 -22.80 11.39 -10.07
N ALA A 121 -22.81 12.10 -8.94
CA ALA A 121 -24.02 12.29 -8.14
C ALA A 121 -25.17 12.96 -8.91
N PHE A 122 -24.86 13.91 -9.80
CA PHE A 122 -25.83 14.68 -10.58
C PHE A 122 -26.22 14.03 -11.92
N GLU A 123 -25.55 12.95 -12.31
CA GLU A 123 -25.88 12.16 -13.51
C GLU A 123 -26.90 11.06 -13.20
N GLU A 124 -27.23 10.87 -11.92
CA GLU A 124 -28.20 9.90 -11.46
C GLU A 124 -29.60 10.51 -11.39
N ASP A 125 -30.52 9.97 -12.16
CA ASP A 125 -31.90 10.45 -12.26
C ASP A 125 -32.91 9.54 -11.54
N HIS A 126 -32.58 8.26 -11.38
CA HIS A 126 -33.52 7.30 -10.78
C HIS A 126 -33.55 7.39 -9.24
N PRO A 127 -34.73 7.61 -8.61
CA PRO A 127 -34.85 7.81 -7.15
C PRO A 127 -34.24 6.69 -6.31
N MET A 128 -34.43 5.42 -6.71
CA MET A 128 -33.87 4.26 -6.01
C MET A 128 -32.33 4.27 -6.02
N LEU A 129 -31.72 4.68 -7.13
CA LEU A 129 -30.26 4.76 -7.24
C LEU A 129 -29.75 5.95 -6.41
N ILE A 130 -30.44 7.09 -6.44
CA ILE A 130 -30.12 8.25 -5.61
C ILE A 130 -30.16 7.87 -4.11
N ASP A 131 -31.19 7.15 -3.66
CA ASP A 131 -31.31 6.72 -2.27
C ASP A 131 -30.22 5.70 -1.89
N HIS A 132 -30.01 4.67 -2.73
CA HIS A 132 -28.93 3.69 -2.54
C HIS A 132 -27.56 4.36 -2.31
N ARG A 133 -27.20 5.35 -3.14
CA ARG A 133 -25.94 6.10 -2.98
C ARG A 133 -25.90 6.88 -1.66
N LYS A 134 -27.01 7.49 -1.24
CA LYS A 134 -27.09 8.23 0.04
C LYS A 134 -26.88 7.29 1.22
N GLN A 135 -27.55 6.14 1.21
CA GLN A 135 -27.41 5.14 2.27
C GLN A 135 -26.00 4.56 2.33
N GLU A 136 -25.40 4.22 1.17
CA GLU A 136 -24.01 3.75 1.11
C GLU A 136 -23.05 4.80 1.71
N MET A 137 -23.21 6.07 1.36
CA MET A 137 -22.36 7.15 1.90
C MET A 137 -22.54 7.36 3.40
N ILE A 138 -23.76 7.22 3.93
CA ILE A 138 -24.02 7.28 5.37
C ILE A 138 -23.32 6.12 6.08
N LEU A 139 -23.48 4.91 5.57
CA LEU A 139 -22.86 3.70 6.12
C LEU A 139 -21.33 3.78 6.09
N ARG A 140 -20.74 4.17 4.95
CA ARG A 140 -19.27 4.31 4.85
C ARG A 140 -18.73 5.36 5.80
N LYS A 141 -19.40 6.50 5.96
CA LYS A 141 -18.98 7.55 6.92
C LYS A 141 -19.16 7.13 8.38
N SER A 142 -20.17 6.32 8.68
CA SER A 142 -20.37 5.82 10.04
C SER A 142 -19.33 4.76 10.41
N PHE A 143 -18.77 4.06 9.43
CA PHE A 143 -17.82 2.98 9.63
C PHE A 143 -16.35 3.42 9.51
N TYR A 144 -16.00 4.20 8.49
CA TYR A 144 -14.64 4.72 8.27
C TYR A 144 -14.50 6.12 8.86
N LYS A 145 -14.13 6.22 10.14
CA LYS A 145 -13.89 7.51 10.82
C LYS A 145 -12.41 7.81 11.02
N TRP A 146 -12.17 9.09 11.25
CA TRP A 146 -10.86 9.63 11.57
C TRP A 146 -10.60 9.63 13.08
N LYS A 147 -9.35 9.40 13.45
CA LYS A 147 -8.79 9.52 14.79
C LYS A 147 -7.58 10.46 14.76
N VAL A 148 -7.48 11.33 15.76
CA VAL A 148 -6.31 12.18 15.97
C VAL A 148 -5.23 11.34 16.64
N LEU A 149 -4.06 11.22 16.01
CA LEU A 149 -2.91 10.53 16.60
C LEU A 149 -2.14 11.45 17.56
N ALA A 150 -1.81 12.65 17.10
CA ALA A 150 -1.17 13.71 17.87
C ALA A 150 -1.45 15.07 17.22
N GLU A 151 -1.33 16.15 17.99
CA GLU A 151 -1.45 17.52 17.48
C GLU A 151 -0.41 17.79 16.38
N GLY A 152 -0.83 18.45 15.30
CA GLY A 152 0.04 18.79 14.16
C GLY A 152 0.30 17.64 13.17
N LEU A 153 -0.14 16.41 13.46
CA LEU A 153 -0.07 15.28 12.53
C LEU A 153 -1.38 15.08 11.76
N SER A 154 -1.29 14.50 10.56
CA SER A 154 -2.46 14.08 9.80
C SER A 154 -3.30 13.08 10.59
N HIS A 155 -4.62 13.20 10.48
CA HIS A 155 -5.55 12.23 11.05
C HIS A 155 -5.31 10.83 10.44
N ILE A 156 -5.53 9.80 11.26
CA ILE A 156 -5.43 8.40 10.87
C ILE A 156 -6.79 7.72 10.94
N ASN A 157 -6.90 6.48 10.46
CA ASN A 157 -8.13 5.70 10.63
C ASN A 157 -8.39 5.41 12.13
N GLN A 158 -9.65 5.14 12.48
CA GLN A 158 -10.06 4.93 13.87
C GLN A 158 -9.64 3.58 14.49
N PHE A 159 -9.25 2.60 13.67
CA PHE A 159 -9.02 1.23 14.12
C PHE A 159 -7.71 1.13 14.92
N ASN A 160 -7.74 0.39 16.03
CA ASN A 160 -6.56 0.22 16.89
C ASN A 160 -5.81 -1.07 16.56
N TYR A 161 -6.52 -2.09 16.06
CA TYR A 161 -5.95 -3.39 15.73
C TYR A 161 -6.29 -3.77 14.29
N THR A 162 -5.39 -4.52 13.65
CA THR A 162 -5.60 -5.02 12.29
C THR A 162 -6.79 -5.97 12.18
N SER A 163 -7.19 -6.63 13.27
CA SER A 163 -8.38 -7.49 13.32
C SER A 163 -9.70 -6.71 13.31
N GLU A 164 -9.67 -5.41 13.57
CA GLU A 164 -10.84 -4.53 13.45
C GLU A 164 -11.00 -3.99 12.02
N LEU A 165 -9.99 -4.20 11.17
CA LEU A 165 -10.04 -3.72 9.80
C LEU A 165 -11.07 -4.53 9.00
N PRO A 166 -11.88 -3.86 8.18
CA PRO A 166 -12.73 -4.52 7.21
C PRO A 166 -11.91 -5.35 6.23
N ALA A 167 -12.47 -6.47 5.78
CA ALA A 167 -11.78 -7.38 4.87
C ALA A 167 -11.33 -6.67 3.57
N GLU A 168 -12.05 -5.62 3.14
CA GLU A 168 -11.75 -4.85 1.92
C GLU A 168 -10.49 -3.99 2.00
N VAL A 169 -10.05 -3.62 3.21
CA VAL A 169 -8.84 -2.80 3.45
C VAL A 169 -7.77 -3.57 4.22
N SER A 170 -8.02 -4.85 4.49
CA SER A 170 -7.08 -5.76 5.11
C SER A 170 -6.16 -6.39 4.06
N PHE A 171 -5.03 -6.95 4.51
CA PHE A 171 -4.23 -7.78 3.62
C PHE A 171 -5.00 -9.03 3.21
N SER A 172 -4.80 -9.47 1.97
CA SER A 172 -5.21 -10.82 1.58
C SER A 172 -4.53 -11.85 2.48
N LYS A 173 -5.15 -13.02 2.63
CA LYS A 173 -4.58 -14.12 3.41
C LYS A 173 -3.17 -14.49 2.93
N SER A 174 -2.98 -14.56 1.62
CA SER A 174 -1.68 -14.83 0.99
C SER A 174 -0.64 -13.77 1.36
N LYS A 175 -0.99 -12.47 1.29
CA LYS A 175 -0.07 -11.39 1.65
C LYS A 175 0.25 -11.37 3.13
N SER A 176 -0.74 -11.62 3.98
CA SER A 176 -0.54 -11.74 5.43
C SER A 176 0.43 -12.88 5.76
N ASN A 177 0.26 -14.06 5.13
CA ASN A 177 1.15 -15.20 5.31
C ASN A 177 2.57 -14.90 4.82
N GLU A 178 2.72 -14.22 3.67
CA GLU A 178 4.01 -13.80 3.14
C GLU A 178 4.75 -12.85 4.11
N VAL A 179 4.07 -11.79 4.57
CA VAL A 179 4.63 -10.81 5.51
C VAL A 179 5.05 -11.49 6.81
N HIS A 180 4.18 -12.34 7.37
CA HIS A 180 4.48 -13.07 8.59
C HIS A 180 5.67 -14.03 8.40
N GLY A 181 5.72 -14.75 7.28
CA GLY A 181 6.81 -15.65 6.95
C GLY A 181 8.17 -14.94 6.82
N VAL A 182 8.19 -13.76 6.17
CA VAL A 182 9.41 -12.95 6.04
C VAL A 182 9.89 -12.45 7.40
N GLN A 183 8.99 -11.90 8.22
CA GLN A 183 9.31 -11.41 9.56
C GLN A 183 9.83 -12.54 10.46
N MET A 184 9.16 -13.70 10.44
CA MET A 184 9.56 -14.83 11.27
C MET A 184 10.91 -15.39 10.86
N THR A 185 11.17 -15.52 9.56
CA THR A 185 12.48 -16.01 9.05
C THR A 185 13.62 -15.11 9.50
N ALA A 186 13.46 -13.78 9.39
CA ALA A 186 14.46 -12.82 9.87
C ALA A 186 14.65 -12.89 11.39
N GLY A 187 13.56 -13.02 12.16
CA GLY A 187 13.60 -13.18 13.61
C GLY A 187 14.34 -14.44 14.06
N ILE A 188 14.11 -15.58 13.40
CA ILE A 188 14.83 -16.84 13.66
C ILE A 188 16.33 -16.67 13.40
N GLU A 189 16.70 -16.05 12.27
CA GLU A 189 18.13 -15.85 11.92
C GLU A 189 18.85 -15.07 13.03
N LEU A 190 18.27 -13.94 13.43
CA LEU A 190 18.83 -13.08 14.46
C LEU A 190 18.88 -13.81 15.82
N LYS A 191 17.86 -14.60 16.16
CA LYS A 191 17.84 -15.38 17.40
C LYS A 191 18.90 -16.47 17.44
N LEU A 192 19.07 -17.24 16.37
CA LEU A 192 20.09 -18.30 16.29
C LEU A 192 21.52 -17.75 16.36
N LYS A 193 21.73 -16.53 15.87
CA LYS A 193 23.01 -15.82 15.98
C LYS A 193 23.20 -15.10 17.32
N GLY A 194 22.24 -15.20 18.24
CA GLY A 194 22.29 -14.50 19.53
C GLY A 194 22.16 -12.98 19.42
N LEU A 195 21.78 -12.43 18.25
CA LEU A 195 21.68 -10.99 18.01
C LEU A 195 20.34 -10.40 18.46
N LEU A 196 19.29 -11.22 18.49
CA LEU A 196 17.95 -10.75 18.85
C LEU A 196 17.88 -10.40 20.34
N GLY A 197 17.83 -9.10 20.65
CA GLY A 197 17.78 -8.60 22.03
C GLY A 197 19.14 -8.57 22.73
N SER A 198 20.25 -8.80 22.02
CA SER A 198 21.59 -8.68 22.59
C SER A 198 21.92 -7.23 22.94
N GLN A 199 22.67 -7.06 24.03
CA GLN A 199 23.26 -5.79 24.45
C GLN A 199 24.78 -5.73 24.19
N GLU A 200 25.33 -6.78 23.56
CA GLU A 200 26.75 -6.84 23.24
C GLU A 200 27.10 -5.81 22.15
N HIS A 201 28.27 -5.19 22.29
CA HIS A 201 28.82 -4.30 21.28
C HIS A 201 29.51 -5.11 20.18
N TRP A 202 29.41 -4.62 18.94
CA TRP A 202 30.17 -5.17 17.82
C TRP A 202 31.67 -4.94 18.04
N GLU A 203 32.49 -5.99 17.90
CA GLU A 203 33.94 -5.89 17.99
C GLU A 203 34.54 -5.30 16.70
N SER A 204 33.93 -5.58 15.55
CA SER A 204 34.35 -5.04 14.26
C SER A 204 33.18 -4.81 13.29
N ILE A 205 33.44 -4.01 12.25
CA ILE A 205 32.48 -3.81 11.13
C ILE A 205 32.29 -5.10 10.33
N GLU A 206 33.30 -5.98 10.30
CA GLU A 206 33.20 -7.26 9.59
C GLU A 206 32.20 -8.19 10.28
N ASP A 207 32.07 -8.12 11.60
CA ASP A 207 31.05 -8.86 12.35
C ASP A 207 29.64 -8.39 11.97
N MET A 208 29.45 -7.08 11.73
CA MET A 208 28.17 -6.55 11.27
C MET A 208 27.76 -7.08 9.89
N LYS A 209 28.71 -7.35 8.98
CA LYS A 209 28.39 -7.94 7.66
C LYS A 209 27.80 -9.35 7.78
N ASN A 210 28.01 -10.03 8.91
CA ASN A 210 27.47 -11.35 9.16
C ASN A 210 26.02 -11.36 9.67
N MET A 211 25.40 -10.19 9.91
CA MET A 211 24.05 -10.06 10.46
C MET A 211 22.97 -10.77 9.62
N PHE A 212 22.94 -10.54 8.30
CA PHE A 212 21.87 -11.03 7.41
C PHE A 212 22.44 -11.91 6.28
N ARG A 213 22.76 -13.17 6.61
CA ARG A 213 23.26 -14.14 5.62
C ARG A 213 22.14 -14.72 4.77
N TRP A 214 20.92 -14.84 5.29
CA TRP A 214 19.81 -15.45 4.56
C TRP A 214 19.08 -14.49 3.61
N LYS A 215 19.33 -13.18 3.73
CA LYS A 215 18.66 -12.12 2.96
C LYS A 215 19.65 -11.10 2.39
N LYS A 216 20.66 -11.58 1.66
CA LYS A 216 21.56 -10.71 0.91
C LYS A 216 20.95 -10.33 -0.44
N THR A 217 21.14 -9.08 -0.81
CA THR A 217 20.86 -8.57 -2.16
C THR A 217 22.15 -8.02 -2.76
N THR A 218 22.23 -7.95 -4.09
CA THR A 218 23.36 -7.36 -4.80
C THR A 218 23.66 -5.94 -4.30
N MET A 219 22.62 -5.13 -4.04
CA MET A 219 22.80 -3.77 -3.52
C MET A 219 23.35 -3.76 -2.09
N SER A 220 22.89 -4.67 -1.21
CA SER A 220 23.42 -4.74 0.16
C SER A 220 24.87 -5.19 0.21
N GLU A 221 25.29 -6.08 -0.70
CA GLU A 221 26.69 -6.53 -0.79
C GLU A 221 27.57 -5.40 -1.31
N TYR A 222 27.15 -4.76 -2.41
CA TYR A 222 27.80 -3.58 -2.96
C TYR A 222 27.95 -2.47 -1.91
N ALA A 223 26.87 -2.15 -1.20
CA ALA A 223 26.93 -1.17 -0.11
C ALA A 223 27.95 -1.58 0.97
N SER A 224 28.02 -2.86 1.34
CA SER A 224 28.99 -3.33 2.35
C SER A 224 30.46 -3.22 1.92
N GLU A 225 30.71 -3.26 0.62
CA GLU A 225 32.04 -3.15 0.01
C GLU A 225 32.43 -1.67 -0.19
N HIS A 226 31.48 -0.85 -0.63
CA HIS A 226 31.71 0.53 -1.09
C HIS A 226 31.27 1.63 -0.11
N TRP A 227 30.75 1.31 1.09
CA TRP A 227 30.23 2.32 2.03
C TRP A 227 31.25 3.40 2.47
N LYS A 228 32.55 3.15 2.31
CA LYS A 228 33.63 4.11 2.61
C LYS A 228 34.02 4.99 1.43
N GLU A 229 33.47 4.74 0.25
CA GLU A 229 33.78 5.49 -0.96
C GLU A 229 32.92 6.73 -1.04
N ASP A 230 33.57 7.89 -1.21
CA ASP A 230 32.89 9.19 -1.28
C ASP A 230 31.93 9.25 -2.48
N ASP A 231 32.29 8.63 -3.60
CA ASP A 231 31.41 8.54 -4.79
C ASP A 231 30.12 7.78 -4.48
N PHE A 232 30.22 6.67 -3.75
CA PHE A 232 29.05 5.90 -3.34
C PHE A 232 28.24 6.64 -2.26
N TYR A 233 28.90 7.37 -1.37
CA TYR A 233 28.23 8.26 -0.41
C TYR A 233 27.44 9.36 -1.15
N GLY A 234 28.04 10.03 -2.13
CA GLY A 234 27.40 11.02 -2.99
C GLY A 234 26.24 10.45 -3.81
N PHE A 235 26.46 9.29 -4.44
CA PHE A 235 25.48 8.56 -5.24
C PHE A 235 24.17 8.30 -4.49
N GLN A 236 24.25 8.03 -3.19
CA GLN A 236 23.09 7.72 -2.36
C GLN A 236 22.10 8.90 -2.25
N PHE A 237 22.58 10.14 -2.33
CA PHE A 237 21.71 11.32 -2.30
C PHE A 237 20.83 11.48 -3.55
N LEU A 238 21.18 10.80 -4.64
CA LEU A 238 20.44 10.86 -5.90
C LEU A 238 19.66 9.57 -6.18
N ASN A 239 20.18 8.41 -5.74
CA ASN A 239 19.70 7.12 -6.22
C ASN A 239 19.32 6.11 -5.12
N ALA A 240 19.60 6.38 -3.85
CA ALA A 240 19.35 5.43 -2.76
C ALA A 240 18.03 5.71 -2.03
N VAL A 241 17.98 5.41 -0.74
CA VAL A 241 16.73 5.31 0.04
C VAL A 241 16.02 6.65 0.24
N ASN A 242 16.76 7.77 0.31
CA ASN A 242 16.18 9.10 0.53
C ASN A 242 16.72 10.18 -0.43
N PRO A 243 16.34 10.16 -1.71
CA PRO A 243 16.89 11.06 -2.73
C PRO A 243 16.16 12.42 -2.81
N ASN A 244 15.49 12.85 -1.74
CA ASN A 244 14.54 13.98 -1.80
C ASN A 244 15.09 15.32 -1.25
N MET A 245 16.27 15.31 -0.66
CA MET A 245 16.75 16.42 0.17
C MET A 245 17.91 17.21 -0.44
N ILE A 246 18.71 16.59 -1.31
CA ILE A 246 19.83 17.26 -1.96
C ILE A 246 19.32 18.35 -2.90
N LYS A 247 19.94 19.54 -2.83
CA LYS A 247 19.57 20.69 -3.65
C LYS A 247 20.82 21.39 -4.15
N ARG A 248 20.75 21.92 -5.37
CA ARG A 248 21.79 22.79 -5.89
C ARG A 248 21.89 24.06 -5.03
N CYS A 249 23.11 24.41 -4.67
CA CYS A 249 23.43 25.54 -3.81
C CYS A 249 23.98 26.69 -4.66
N SER A 250 23.28 27.82 -4.63
CA SER A 250 23.73 29.06 -5.27
C SER A 250 24.44 30.02 -4.31
N GLU A 251 24.23 29.85 -2.99
CA GLU A 251 24.86 30.64 -1.94
C GLU A 251 24.95 29.79 -0.67
N LEU A 252 26.10 29.85 0.02
CA LEU A 252 26.31 29.09 1.25
C LEU A 252 25.47 29.67 2.41
N PRO A 253 24.80 28.82 3.21
CA PRO A 253 24.10 29.27 4.40
C PRO A 253 25.06 29.98 5.38
N PRO A 254 24.64 31.07 6.04
CA PRO A 254 25.51 31.83 6.95
C PRO A 254 25.93 31.03 8.19
N ASN A 255 25.15 30.02 8.57
CA ASN A 255 25.47 29.07 9.64
C ASN A 255 26.37 27.92 9.18
N PHE A 256 26.86 27.94 7.93
CA PHE A 256 27.76 26.94 7.36
C PHE A 256 29.03 27.62 6.80
N PRO A 257 29.99 27.99 7.67
CA PRO A 257 31.12 28.85 7.32
C PRO A 257 32.27 28.09 6.64
N VAL A 258 31.99 27.41 5.52
CA VAL A 258 33.03 26.80 4.68
C VAL A 258 33.81 27.91 3.98
N THR A 259 35.14 27.88 4.12
CA THR A 259 36.04 28.84 3.47
C THR A 259 36.60 28.29 2.16
N GLU A 260 37.14 29.19 1.34
CA GLU A 260 37.84 28.85 0.10
C GLU A 260 38.97 27.84 0.36
N GLU A 261 39.75 28.04 1.42
CA GLU A 261 40.88 27.18 1.79
C GLU A 261 40.44 25.76 2.18
N MET A 262 39.27 25.62 2.82
CA MET A 262 38.69 24.32 3.18
C MET A 262 38.21 23.57 1.94
N ALA A 263 37.63 24.28 0.97
CA ALA A 263 37.06 23.68 -0.23
C ALA A 263 38.11 23.41 -1.32
N LYS A 264 39.16 24.23 -1.41
CA LYS A 264 40.17 24.22 -2.48
C LYS A 264 40.71 22.84 -2.87
N PRO A 265 40.99 21.89 -1.95
CA PRO A 265 41.44 20.54 -2.32
C PRO A 265 40.43 19.72 -3.13
N PHE A 266 39.16 20.13 -3.16
CA PHE A 266 38.01 19.44 -3.77
C PHE A 266 37.45 20.19 -4.98
N LEU A 267 38.00 21.35 -5.33
CA LEU A 267 37.54 22.11 -6.49
C LEU A 267 38.35 21.74 -7.73
N GLU A 268 37.78 21.99 -8.91
CA GLU A 268 38.52 21.91 -10.16
C GLU A 268 39.77 22.80 -10.12
N GLU A 269 40.87 22.32 -10.70
CA GLU A 269 42.13 23.06 -10.74
C GLU A 269 41.95 24.42 -11.40
N GLY A 270 42.33 25.49 -10.70
CA GLY A 270 42.17 26.87 -11.17
C GLY A 270 40.80 27.49 -10.93
N SER A 271 39.86 26.76 -10.33
CA SER A 271 38.54 27.28 -9.92
C SER A 271 38.55 27.83 -8.49
N SER A 272 37.44 28.45 -8.10
CA SER A 272 37.14 28.93 -6.75
C SER A 272 35.75 28.52 -6.29
N LEU A 273 35.51 28.52 -4.97
CA LEU A 273 34.23 28.15 -4.39
C LEU A 273 33.09 29.02 -4.93
N GLN A 274 33.35 30.31 -5.10
CA GLN A 274 32.40 31.27 -5.68
C GLN A 274 32.09 30.99 -7.15
N GLU A 275 33.07 30.52 -7.93
CA GLU A 275 32.84 30.14 -9.33
C GLU A 275 32.04 28.85 -9.43
N GLU A 276 32.34 27.83 -8.63
CA GLU A 276 31.59 26.58 -8.61
C GLU A 276 30.14 26.75 -8.13
N LEU A 277 29.89 27.64 -7.15
CA LEU A 277 28.54 28.05 -6.76
C LEU A 277 27.77 28.70 -7.92
N LYS A 278 28.42 29.60 -8.68
CA LYS A 278 27.82 30.26 -9.85
C LYS A 278 27.55 29.30 -11.00
N LYS A 279 28.47 28.35 -11.25
CA LYS A 279 28.28 27.26 -12.22
C LYS A 279 27.14 26.31 -11.82
N GLY A 280 26.81 26.27 -10.53
CA GLY A 280 25.79 25.39 -9.99
C GLY A 280 26.30 23.97 -9.73
N ASN A 281 27.60 23.82 -9.50
CA ASN A 281 28.28 22.55 -9.25
C ASN A 281 28.34 22.19 -7.76
N ILE A 282 27.94 23.11 -6.87
CA ILE A 282 27.83 22.86 -5.44
C ILE A 282 26.39 22.48 -5.09
N PHE A 283 26.26 21.45 -4.25
CA PHE A 283 24.98 20.97 -3.74
C PHE A 283 25.01 20.99 -2.21
N LEU A 284 23.84 20.96 -1.60
CA LEU A 284 23.67 20.88 -0.15
C LEU A 284 22.60 19.86 0.20
N TYR A 285 22.86 19.15 1.29
CA TYR A 285 21.92 18.27 1.95
C TYR A 285 21.69 18.82 3.37
N ASP A 286 20.64 19.62 3.55
CA ASP A 286 20.35 20.30 4.81
C ASP A 286 19.32 19.52 5.65
N GLN A 287 19.73 19.11 6.86
CA GLN A 287 18.88 18.41 7.84
C GLN A 287 18.32 19.32 8.93
N LYS A 288 18.20 20.64 8.72
CA LYS A 288 17.62 21.59 9.69
C LYS A 288 16.29 21.15 10.31
N ARG A 289 15.49 20.34 9.62
CA ARG A 289 14.24 19.76 10.16
C ARG A 289 14.46 18.85 11.39
N MET A 290 15.68 18.37 11.59
CA MET A 290 16.09 17.55 12.74
C MET A 290 16.54 18.40 13.94
N ASP A 291 16.72 19.70 13.76
CA ASP A 291 17.10 20.61 14.84
C ASP A 291 16.03 20.63 15.96
N GLY A 292 16.49 20.63 17.20
CA GLY A 292 15.64 20.59 18.39
C GLY A 292 14.87 19.27 18.62
N ILE A 293 15.03 18.25 17.78
CA ILE A 293 14.40 16.94 18.02
C ILE A 293 15.09 16.24 19.19
N ARG A 294 14.32 15.91 20.23
CA ARG A 294 14.84 15.20 21.41
C ARG A 294 15.33 13.79 21.04
N PRO A 295 16.56 13.41 21.42
CA PRO A 295 17.06 12.06 21.16
C PRO A 295 16.28 11.03 21.99
N ARG A 296 16.25 9.79 21.49
CA ARG A 296 15.75 8.66 22.27
C ARG A 296 16.73 8.36 23.41
N VAL A 297 16.21 8.12 24.60
CA VAL A 297 17.00 7.66 25.75
C VAL A 297 16.98 6.13 25.79
N TYR A 298 18.15 5.51 25.89
CA TYR A 298 18.33 4.07 26.05
C TYR A 298 19.27 3.78 27.21
N ASN A 299 18.85 2.94 28.17
CA ASN A 299 19.59 2.67 29.42
C ASN A 299 20.00 3.94 30.19
N GLY A 300 19.18 4.99 30.16
CA GLY A 300 19.45 6.26 30.84
C GLY A 300 20.30 7.25 30.04
N GLU A 301 20.89 6.83 28.92
CA GLU A 301 21.75 7.66 28.08
C GLU A 301 21.05 8.12 26.79
N PRO A 302 21.23 9.37 26.35
CA PRO A 302 20.77 9.84 25.05
C PRO A 302 21.49 9.12 23.91
N LEU A 303 20.74 8.60 22.94
CA LEU A 303 21.31 8.12 21.69
C LEU A 303 21.67 9.31 20.79
N HIS A 304 22.96 9.43 20.46
CA HIS A 304 23.46 10.47 19.58
C HIS A 304 23.44 10.01 18.12
N VAL A 305 23.04 10.91 17.22
CA VAL A 305 23.22 10.75 15.78
C VAL A 305 24.31 11.72 15.35
N THR A 306 25.40 11.19 14.81
CA THR A 306 26.49 11.98 14.23
C THR A 306 26.37 11.93 12.71
N LEU A 307 26.29 13.10 12.09
CA LEU A 307 26.29 13.24 10.64
C LEU A 307 27.63 13.80 10.21
N PHE A 308 28.33 13.08 9.34
CA PHE A 308 29.61 13.48 8.75
C PHE A 308 29.38 14.11 7.38
N GLY A 309 30.21 15.10 7.02
CA GLY A 309 30.27 15.59 5.65
C GLY A 309 31.44 16.54 5.40
N LEU A 310 32.39 16.09 4.55
CA LEU A 310 33.11 16.81 3.49
C LEU A 310 34.32 15.97 2.97
N ARG A 311 34.25 15.45 1.72
CA ARG A 311 35.40 15.08 0.86
C ARG A 311 34.94 14.69 -0.57
N GLU A 312 35.70 15.03 -1.62
CA GLU A 312 35.59 14.42 -2.97
C GLU A 312 36.75 13.43 -3.23
N PRO A 313 36.52 12.33 -4.00
CA PRO A 313 37.57 11.45 -4.50
C PRO A 313 38.13 11.92 -5.86
N ARG A 314 39.35 11.48 -6.18
CA ARG A 314 40.09 11.91 -7.38
C ARG A 314 39.50 11.28 -8.65
N LYS A 315 39.36 12.12 -9.69
CA LYS A 315 39.06 11.80 -11.10
C LYS A 315 39.39 10.36 -11.51
N GLN A 316 38.37 9.62 -11.95
CA GLN A 316 38.51 8.77 -13.13
C GLN A 316 37.32 9.03 -14.07
N THR A 317 37.65 9.23 -15.33
CA THR A 317 36.80 9.71 -16.42
C THR A 317 35.55 8.86 -16.61
N ASP A 318 34.39 9.39 -16.24
CA ASP A 318 33.21 9.59 -17.10
C ASP A 318 32.10 10.26 -16.28
N ALA A 319 31.31 11.11 -16.94
CA ALA A 319 30.49 12.17 -16.37
C ALA A 319 29.54 11.74 -15.22
N HIS A 320 29.88 12.01 -13.95
CA HIS A 320 28.98 11.89 -12.80
C HIS A 320 29.10 13.08 -11.81
N CYS A 321 27.99 13.32 -11.10
CA CYS A 321 27.62 14.54 -10.39
C CYS A 321 28.39 14.74 -9.07
N ASN A 322 29.07 15.87 -8.93
CA ASN A 322 29.81 16.29 -7.74
C ASN A 322 28.86 16.56 -6.56
N THR A 323 29.08 15.91 -5.41
CA THR A 323 28.22 16.06 -4.23
C THR A 323 29.01 16.54 -3.01
N VAL A 324 28.69 17.75 -2.56
CA VAL A 324 29.15 18.30 -1.28
C VAL A 324 28.01 18.11 -0.28
N ALA A 325 28.23 17.37 0.80
CA ALA A 325 27.28 17.26 1.90
C ALA A 325 27.96 17.70 3.20
N SER A 326 27.22 18.42 4.04
CA SER A 326 27.62 18.72 5.42
C SER A 326 26.38 18.90 6.29
N THR A 327 26.56 18.65 7.59
CA THR A 327 25.57 18.87 8.65
C THR A 327 26.23 19.68 9.75
N THR A 328 25.51 20.64 10.33
CA THR A 328 25.84 21.18 11.66
C THR A 328 24.55 21.51 12.40
N PHE A 329 24.50 21.18 13.69
CA PHE A 329 23.43 21.51 14.64
C PHE A 329 23.31 23.02 14.83
#